data_AF-A0A1Z7ZHM6-F1
#
_entry.id   AF-A0A1Z7ZHM6-F1
#
_cell.length_a   1.000
_cell.length_b   1.000
_cell.length_c   1.000
_cell.angle_alpha   90.00
_cell.angle_beta   90.00
_cell.angle_gamma   90.00
#
_symmetry.space_group_name_H-M   'P 1'
#
loop_
_entity.id
_entity.type
_entity.pdbx_description
1 polymer ?
#
loop_
_entity_poly.entity_id
_entity_poly.type
_entity_poly.pdbx_seq_one_letter_code
_entity_poly.pdbx_strand_id
1 'polypeptide(L)'
;MLTNPEFARYPLWIADYGKGISQLPSPWNHKGWLIWQYSQQGEIDGISGDVDLDRFHSDTSTLKKFVDESHTPAPFADLLILKDLKSYE
;
A
#
# COMPACT_ATOMS: atom_id res chain seq x y z
N MET A 1 4.13 -4.56 -15.73
CA MET A 1 2.84 -4.18 -15.10
C MET A 1 2.59 -5.10 -13.91
N LEU A 2 1.96 -4.60 -12.84
CA LEU A 2 1.61 -5.40 -11.65
C LEU A 2 0.39 -6.29 -11.93
N THR A 3 0.58 -7.38 -12.68
CA THR A 3 -0.52 -8.26 -13.13
C THR A 3 -0.52 -9.65 -12.49
N ASN A 4 0.52 -10.02 -11.73
CA ASN A 4 0.57 -11.32 -11.07
C ASN A 4 -0.54 -11.41 -10.00
N PRO A 5 -1.47 -12.38 -10.09
CA PRO A 5 -2.58 -12.51 -9.14
C PRO A 5 -2.13 -12.75 -7.70
N GLU A 6 -0.91 -13.26 -7.47
CA GLU A 6 -0.37 -13.44 -6.11
C GLU A 6 -0.32 -12.14 -5.33
N PHE A 7 -0.21 -10.98 -5.99
CA PHE A 7 -0.22 -9.69 -5.31
C PHE A 7 -1.58 -9.34 -4.69
N ALA A 8 -2.68 -9.96 -5.12
CA ALA A 8 -4.02 -9.72 -4.56
C ALA A 8 -4.11 -10.10 -3.07
N ARG A 9 -3.13 -10.83 -2.51
CA ARG A 9 -3.05 -11.13 -1.07
C ARG A 9 -2.65 -9.94 -0.21
N TYR A 10 -2.02 -8.92 -0.80
CA TYR A 10 -1.55 -7.74 -0.07
C TYR A 10 -2.56 -6.59 -0.19
N PRO A 11 -2.73 -5.77 0.87
CA PRO A 11 -3.42 -4.49 0.72
C PRO A 11 -2.65 -3.58 -0.25
N LEU A 12 -3.37 -2.76 -1.02
CA LEU A 12 -2.75 -1.84 -1.97
C LEU A 12 -2.56 -0.45 -1.36
N TRP A 13 -1.32 0.03 -1.36
CA TRP A 13 -0.99 1.44 -1.28
C TRP A 13 -0.63 1.93 -2.68
N ILE A 14 -1.42 2.83 -3.24
CA ILE A 14 -1.22 3.35 -4.60
C ILE A 14 -0.87 4.84 -4.56
N ALA A 15 0.05 5.26 -5.42
CA ALA A 15 0.31 6.66 -5.71
C ALA A 15 -0.37 7.06 -7.02
N ASP A 16 -1.28 8.03 -6.95
CA ASP A 16 -1.94 8.64 -8.11
C ASP A 16 -2.19 10.12 -7.76
N TYR A 17 -1.43 11.03 -8.37
CA TYR A 17 -1.50 12.46 -8.06
C TYR A 17 -2.53 13.20 -8.92
N GLY A 18 -3.40 12.48 -9.63
CA GLY A 18 -4.53 13.03 -10.35
C GLY A 18 -5.69 13.45 -9.43
N LYS A 19 -6.80 13.89 -10.02
CA LYS A 19 -8.02 14.28 -9.28
C LYS A 19 -8.75 13.10 -8.62
N GLY A 20 -8.32 11.88 -8.90
CA GLY A 20 -8.88 10.63 -8.42
C GLY A 20 -8.20 9.46 -9.12
N ILE A 21 -8.30 8.27 -8.53
CA ILE A 21 -7.66 7.07 -9.07
C ILE A 21 -8.40 6.62 -10.33
N SER A 22 -7.69 6.69 -11.46
CA SER A 22 -8.27 6.37 -12.78
C SER A 22 -8.31 4.87 -13.08
N GLN A 23 -7.29 4.12 -12.67
CA GLN A 23 -7.20 2.68 -12.89
C GLN A 23 -6.37 2.02 -11.79
N LEU A 24 -6.85 0.87 -11.29
CA LEU A 24 -6.09 0.01 -10.40
C LEU A 24 -5.35 -1.08 -11.20
N PRO A 25 -4.21 -1.57 -10.70
CA PRO A 25 -3.61 -2.78 -11.26
C PRO A 25 -4.55 -3.97 -11.06
N SER A 26 -4.56 -4.89 -12.03
CA SER A 26 -5.57 -5.95 -12.13
C SER A 26 -5.78 -6.80 -10.86
N PRO A 27 -4.75 -7.12 -10.04
CA PRO A 27 -4.94 -7.90 -8.82
C PRO A 27 -5.87 -7.23 -7.78
N TRP A 28 -6.04 -5.91 -7.85
CA TRP A 28 -6.84 -5.13 -6.89
C TRP A 28 -8.15 -4.59 -7.46
N ASN A 29 -8.50 -4.88 -8.72
CA ASN A 29 -9.76 -4.41 -9.34
C ASN A 29 -11.01 -4.77 -8.52
N HIS A 30 -10.99 -5.90 -7.79
CA HIS A 30 -12.10 -6.34 -6.95
C HIS A 30 -12.01 -5.87 -5.49
N LYS A 31 -10.82 -5.51 -5.00
CA LYS A 31 -10.57 -5.16 -3.59
C LYS A 31 -10.46 -3.66 -3.36
N GLY A 32 -10.07 -2.89 -4.37
CA GLY A 32 -9.76 -1.49 -4.23
C GLY A 32 -8.36 -1.22 -3.67
N TRP A 33 -8.09 0.05 -3.42
CA TRP A 33 -6.92 0.52 -2.69
C TRP A 33 -7.24 0.65 -1.19
N LEU A 34 -6.25 0.44 -0.34
CA LEU A 34 -6.36 0.68 1.10
C LEU A 34 -5.84 2.06 1.48
N ILE A 35 -4.70 2.43 0.91
CA ILE A 35 -4.06 3.75 1.08
C ILE A 35 -3.86 4.36 -0.31
N TRP A 36 -4.21 5.64 -0.44
CA TRP A 36 -3.98 6.42 -1.65
C TRP A 36 -3.09 7.62 -1.33
N GLN A 37 -1.88 7.61 -1.86
CA GLN A 37 -1.03 8.79 -1.91
C GLN A 37 -1.50 9.70 -3.03
N TYR A 38 -2.12 10.82 -2.67
CA TYR A 38 -2.79 11.72 -3.62
C TYR A 38 -1.97 12.98 -3.93
N SER A 39 -0.90 13.23 -3.16
CA SER A 39 0.04 14.30 -3.44
C SER A 39 1.43 13.91 -2.95
N GLN A 40 2.45 14.40 -3.65
CA GLN A 40 3.85 14.42 -3.21
C GLN A 40 4.35 15.83 -2.89
N GLN A 41 3.48 16.84 -3.05
CA GLN A 41 3.77 18.27 -2.88
C GLN A 41 2.83 18.87 -1.81
N GLY A 42 2.59 18.11 -0.74
CA GLY A 42 1.84 18.59 0.40
C GLY A 42 2.61 19.57 1.24
N GLU A 43 1.88 20.39 2.00
CA GLU A 43 2.42 21.26 3.03
C GLU A 43 1.70 20.94 4.34
N ILE A 44 2.46 20.63 5.38
CA ILE A 44 1.95 20.33 6.73
C ILE A 44 2.78 21.13 7.73
N ASP A 45 2.09 21.87 8.60
CA ASP A 45 2.74 22.67 9.65
C ASP A 45 3.72 21.82 10.46
N GLY A 46 4.96 22.31 10.56
CA GLY A 46 6.05 21.62 11.27
C GLY A 46 6.90 20.69 10.40
N ILE A 47 6.58 20.51 9.12
CA ILE A 47 7.41 19.80 8.13
C ILE A 47 7.96 20.82 7.12
N SER A 48 9.28 20.79 6.91
CA SER A 48 9.94 21.68 5.95
C SER A 48 10.03 21.00 4.58
N GLY A 49 9.60 21.72 3.54
CA GLY A 49 9.57 21.20 2.17
C GLY A 49 8.32 20.38 1.87
N ASP A 50 8.26 19.88 0.64
CA ASP A 50 7.16 19.06 0.14
C ASP A 50 7.04 17.75 0.93
N VAL A 51 5.80 17.38 1.31
CA VAL A 51 5.49 16.11 1.98
C VAL A 51 4.44 15.32 1.22
N ASP A 52 4.58 14.00 1.24
CA ASP A 52 3.57 13.10 0.72
C ASP A 52 2.28 13.18 1.56
N LEU A 53 1.13 13.23 0.87
CA LEU A 53 -0.18 13.22 1.50
C LEU A 53 -0.95 11.97 1.11
N ASP A 54 -1.41 11.24 2.12
CA ASP A 54 -2.12 9.98 1.98
C ASP A 54 -3.56 10.05 2.50
N ARG A 55 -4.43 9.24 1.90
CA ARG A 55 -5.79 8.96 2.39
C ARG A 55 -5.91 7.48 2.70
N PHE A 56 -6.44 7.17 3.87
CA PHE A 56 -6.93 5.83 4.17
C PHE A 56 -8.35 5.68 3.63
N HIS A 57 -8.69 4.54 3.05
CA HIS A 57 -9.99 4.34 2.38
C HIS A 57 -11.20 4.37 3.33
N SER A 58 -10.98 4.13 4.63
CA SER A 58 -12.04 3.98 5.63
C SER A 58 -11.84 4.92 6.82
N ASP A 59 -12.42 4.60 7.97
CA ASP A 59 -12.35 5.39 9.19
C ASP A 59 -11.15 5.06 10.09
N THR A 60 -10.97 5.86 11.13
CA THR A 60 -9.88 5.72 12.11
C THR A 60 -9.95 4.42 12.92
N SER A 61 -11.15 3.88 13.16
CA SER A 61 -11.33 2.60 13.86
C SER A 61 -10.78 1.45 13.01
N THR A 62 -11.09 1.47 11.72
CA THR A 62 -10.62 0.49 10.74
C THR A 62 -9.12 0.63 10.52
N LEU A 63 -8.59 1.86 10.49
CA LEU A 63 -7.14 2.09 10.45
C LEU A 63 -6.45 1.50 11.68
N LYS A 64 -6.99 1.75 12.88
CA LYS A 64 -6.43 1.20 14.11
C LYS A 64 -6.41 -0.33 14.05
N LYS A 65 -7.51 -0.96 13.64
CA LYS A 65 -7.58 -2.42 13.49
C LYS A 65 -6.55 -2.93 12.49
N PHE A 66 -6.39 -2.28 11.34
CA PHE A 66 -5.40 -2.64 10.34
C PHE A 66 -3.97 -2.58 10.91
N VAL A 67 -3.65 -1.55 11.69
CA VAL A 67 -2.36 -1.45 12.39
C VAL A 67 -2.20 -2.52 13.46
N ASP A 68 -3.22 -2.80 14.27
CA ASP A 68 -3.16 -3.85 15.28
C ASP A 68 -2.91 -5.24 14.63
N GLU A 69 -3.55 -5.51 13.49
CA GLU A 69 -3.41 -6.76 12.73
C GLU A 69 -2.10 -6.85 11.92
N SER A 70 -1.47 -5.73 11.57
CA SER A 70 -0.21 -5.73 10.80
C SER A 70 1.00 -6.21 11.62
N HIS A 71 0.90 -6.19 12.94
CA HIS A 71 1.91 -6.71 13.88
C HIS A 71 1.86 -8.24 14.01
N THR A 72 0.82 -8.89 13.50
CA THR A 72 0.78 -10.34 13.38
C THR A 72 1.66 -10.73 12.19
N PRO A 73 2.73 -11.54 12.37
CA PRO A 73 3.52 -11.99 11.23
C PRO A 73 2.56 -12.66 10.25
N ALA A 74 2.53 -12.17 9.01
CA ALA A 74 1.78 -12.80 7.95
C ALA A 74 2.12 -14.30 7.97
N PRO A 75 1.15 -15.23 7.82
CA PRO A 75 1.40 -16.67 7.86
C PRO A 75 2.35 -17.18 6.74
N PHE A 76 2.96 -16.27 5.97
CA PHE A 76 3.85 -16.53 4.85
C PHE A 76 5.20 -15.80 4.94
N ALA A 77 5.53 -15.16 6.07
CA ALA A 77 6.82 -14.47 6.23
C ALA A 77 8.04 -15.41 6.13
N ASP A 78 7.86 -16.73 6.29
CA ASP A 78 8.99 -17.66 6.47
C ASP A 78 9.43 -18.49 5.25
N LEU A 79 8.80 -18.42 4.06
CA LEU A 79 9.16 -19.39 3.00
C LEU A 79 9.34 -18.93 1.56
N LEU A 80 8.97 -17.69 1.20
CA LEU A 80 9.07 -17.23 -0.20
C LEU A 80 10.11 -16.11 -0.43
N ILE A 81 10.34 -15.20 0.52
CA ILE A 81 11.33 -14.12 0.30
C ILE A 81 12.79 -14.61 0.45
N LEU A 82 13.04 -15.62 1.28
CA LEU A 82 14.41 -16.14 1.49
C LEU A 82 14.94 -17.04 0.36
N LYS A 83 14.07 -17.53 -0.54
CA LYS A 83 14.51 -18.37 -1.67
C LYS A 83 14.98 -17.56 -2.87
N ASP A 84 14.45 -16.35 -3.05
CA ASP A 84 14.80 -15.49 -4.20
C ASP A 84 16.05 -14.63 -3.96
N LEU A 85 16.54 -14.54 -2.71
CA LEU A 85 17.76 -13.79 -2.36
C LEU A 85 19.05 -14.61 -2.45
N LYS A 86 18.98 -15.94 -2.58
CA LYS A 86 20.18 -16.81 -2.66
C LYS A 86 20.65 -17.14 -4.07
N SER A 87 19.98 -16.60 -5.11
CA SER A 87 20.37 -16.80 -6.52
C SER A 87 21.06 -15.58 -7.15
N TYR A 88 21.47 -14.60 -6.33
CA TYR A 88 22.27 -13.46 -6.77
C TYR A 88 23.58 -13.40 -5.97
N GLU A 89 24.47 -14.37 -6.18
CA GLU A 89 25.93 -14.22 -6.13
C GLU A 89 26.56 -14.99 -7.30
#